data_AF-A0A9L0KH40-F1
#
_entry.id   AF-A0A9L0KH40-F1
#
_cell.length_a   1.000
_cell.length_b   1.000
_cell.length_c   1.000
_cell.angle_alpha   90.00
_cell.angle_beta   90.00
_cell.angle_gamma   90.00
#
_symmetry.space_group_name_H-M   'P 1'
#
loop_
_entity.id
_entity.type
_entity.pdbx_description
1 polymer ?
#
loop_
_entity_poly.entity_id
_entity_poly.type
_entity_poly.pdbx_seq_one_letter_code
_entity_poly.pdbx_strand_id
1 'polypeptide(L)'
;MEAGAGASAGAAGWSCPGSGPTVTTLGSYEVSEGCERKKGQRWGSLERRGMQAMEGEVLLPALYEEEEEEEEEEEEVEEEEDQVQKGGSVGSLSVGKHRGLSLTETELEELRAQVLQLVAELEETRELAGQHEDDSLELQGLLEDERLASAQQAEVFTKQIQQLQGELRSLREEISLLEREKESELKEIEQELHLAQAEIHNLRQAAEDSATEHESDIASLQEDLCRMQNELDDMDRIRGEYEMEIASLRAEMEMKSSDPSNSLSLSDFSEMQEELHQLRERYRFLNDEYRALQESNSSLTGQLADLEMERTRRATERWLESQTLKSMMSSESQTSEMDFLEPDPQTQLLRQQLLGAEEQMHGMQNKCKELCCELQELQHHRRVSEEEQRRLQRELKCAQNEVLRFQTSHVTQELLCRLQKLQLQYQNITCEKEKLQEVQQQLREDLQYYEAEVQRLKDMVASFQESCEKNTEMHTQLQEMKQLYQTSKHELEQQKHMYDQLEQDFLLCQQELKQLKTTQPIPEDKGKCANKPSPAPNPPIFSLPLVGLVVISALLWCWWAETSS
;
A
#
# COMPACT_ATOMS: atom_id res chain seq x y z
N MET A 1 -11.95 68.87 25.60
CA MET A 1 -13.32 68.37 25.36
C MET A 1 -13.18 66.86 25.20
N GLU A 2 -13.51 66.12 26.26
CA GLU A 2 -14.79 65.38 26.36
C GLU A 2 -14.74 64.13 25.46
N ALA A 3 -14.31 62.97 25.97
CA ALA A 3 -15.00 62.04 26.90
C ALA A 3 -15.97 61.09 26.16
N GLY A 4 -16.13 59.83 26.56
CA GLY A 4 -15.51 59.11 27.68
C GLY A 4 -15.80 57.60 27.62
N ALA A 5 -15.17 56.82 28.51
CA ALA A 5 -15.13 55.35 28.47
C ALA A 5 -16.51 54.63 28.54
N GLY A 6 -16.57 53.42 27.97
CA GLY A 6 -17.65 52.46 28.17
C GLY A 6 -17.37 51.13 27.47
N ALA A 7 -17.33 50.02 28.22
CA ALA A 7 -17.03 48.68 27.71
C ALA A 7 -18.19 47.71 28.02
N SER A 8 -18.41 46.71 27.16
CA SER A 8 -18.96 45.40 27.57
C SER A 8 -18.88 44.35 26.46
N ALA A 9 -18.82 43.07 26.86
CA ALA A 9 -18.65 41.89 26.00
C ALA A 9 -19.83 41.57 25.07
N GLY A 10 -19.59 40.70 24.08
CA GLY A 10 -20.61 40.22 23.15
C GLY A 10 -20.16 39.06 22.24
N ALA A 11 -19.29 38.15 22.71
CA ALA A 11 -18.87 36.99 21.92
C ALA A 11 -20.05 36.03 21.68
N ALA A 12 -20.38 35.78 20.41
CA ALA A 12 -21.56 35.02 20.01
C ALA A 12 -21.36 33.51 20.19
N GLY A 13 -21.82 32.96 21.31
CA GLY A 13 -21.79 31.51 21.55
C GLY A 13 -22.74 30.75 20.61
N TRP A 14 -22.20 29.84 19.81
CA TRP A 14 -22.98 28.89 19.03
C TRP A 14 -23.35 27.69 19.91
N SER A 15 -24.56 27.71 20.46
CA SER A 15 -25.05 26.66 21.36
C SER A 15 -25.37 25.38 20.59
N CYS A 16 -24.68 24.27 20.89
CA CYS A 16 -25.05 22.95 20.40
C CYS A 16 -26.33 22.45 21.10
N PRO A 17 -27.43 22.16 20.37
CA PRO A 17 -28.60 21.52 20.96
C PRO A 17 -28.39 19.99 21.02
N GLY A 18 -27.95 19.48 22.18
CA GLY A 18 -27.83 18.04 22.39
C GLY A 18 -29.20 17.36 22.48
N SER A 19 -29.51 16.44 21.56
CA SER A 19 -30.63 15.50 21.65
C SER A 19 -30.42 14.33 20.69
N GLY A 20 -29.72 13.29 21.14
CA GLY A 20 -29.52 12.06 20.35
C GLY A 20 -30.70 11.10 20.48
N PRO A 21 -31.23 10.54 19.38
CA PRO A 21 -32.09 9.36 19.40
C PRO A 21 -31.25 8.08 19.22
N THR A 22 -31.47 7.09 20.08
CA THR A 22 -30.87 5.77 19.95
C THR A 22 -31.39 5.06 18.69
N VAL A 23 -30.49 4.69 17.76
CA VAL A 23 -30.83 3.83 16.62
C VAL A 23 -29.79 2.71 16.49
N THR A 24 -30.30 1.48 16.36
CA THR A 24 -29.56 0.23 16.18
C THR A 24 -28.65 0.21 14.95
N THR A 25 -27.45 -0.34 15.12
CA THR A 25 -26.61 -0.82 14.02
C THR A 25 -27.19 -2.09 13.40
N LEU A 26 -27.71 -1.99 12.17
CA LEU A 26 -27.92 -3.13 11.27
C LEU A 26 -27.76 -2.57 9.84
N GLY A 27 -26.89 -3.18 9.04
CA GLY A 27 -26.31 -2.56 7.84
C GLY A 27 -26.90 -3.03 6.49
N SER A 28 -26.06 -2.93 5.45
CA SER A 28 -26.27 -3.34 4.04
C SER A 28 -27.22 -2.43 3.23
N TYR A 29 -26.74 -1.50 2.40
CA TYR A 29 -26.08 -1.68 1.09
C TYR A 29 -27.04 -2.08 -0.05
N GLU A 30 -27.11 -1.23 -1.10
CA GLU A 30 -27.67 -1.44 -2.46
C GLU A 30 -29.17 -1.79 -2.64
N VAL A 31 -29.97 -1.34 -3.63
CA VAL A 31 -29.79 -0.72 -4.98
C VAL A 31 -29.29 -1.71 -6.05
N SER A 32 -30.08 -2.21 -7.02
CA SER A 32 -31.41 -1.80 -7.49
C SER A 32 -32.13 -2.87 -8.37
N GLU A 33 -33.35 -2.54 -8.82
CA GLU A 33 -34.08 -3.09 -10.00
C GLU A 33 -34.58 -4.57 -10.01
N GLY A 34 -35.38 -4.91 -11.03
CA GLY A 34 -35.61 -6.32 -11.45
C GLY A 34 -37.00 -6.97 -11.29
N CYS A 35 -38.09 -6.25 -11.00
CA CYS A 35 -39.40 -6.88 -10.70
C CYS A 35 -40.22 -7.33 -11.95
N GLU A 36 -40.27 -8.64 -12.21
CA GLU A 36 -41.31 -9.31 -13.01
C GLU A 36 -41.91 -10.50 -12.21
N ARG A 37 -43.17 -10.86 -12.49
CA ARG A 37 -44.02 -11.64 -11.56
C ARG A 37 -44.37 -13.04 -12.05
N LYS A 38 -44.39 -14.05 -11.15
CA LYS A 38 -45.56 -14.97 -10.92
C LYS A 38 -45.38 -15.96 -9.76
N LYS A 39 -46.38 -15.99 -8.85
CA LYS A 39 -46.91 -17.13 -8.06
C LYS A 39 -45.96 -18.32 -7.79
N GLY A 40 -45.42 -18.48 -6.58
CA GLY A 40 -46.10 -19.18 -5.47
C GLY A 40 -45.43 -20.55 -5.20
N GLN A 41 -45.50 -21.20 -4.04
CA GLN A 41 -46.42 -21.03 -2.90
C GLN A 41 -45.68 -20.90 -1.54
N ARG A 42 -46.46 -20.81 -0.46
CA ARG A 42 -46.02 -20.57 0.92
C ARG A 42 -45.92 -21.88 1.72
N TRP A 43 -44.71 -22.25 2.13
CA TRP A 43 -44.49 -23.07 3.33
C TRP A 43 -43.78 -22.24 4.39
N GLY A 44 -44.28 -22.30 5.61
CA GLY A 44 -43.85 -21.44 6.72
C GLY A 44 -42.92 -22.16 7.69
N SER A 45 -42.18 -21.37 8.45
CA SER A 45 -41.24 -21.76 9.51
C SER A 45 -41.73 -22.92 10.39
N LEU A 46 -40.86 -23.92 10.58
CA LEU A 46 -40.89 -24.80 11.74
C LEU A 46 -39.45 -25.04 12.23
N GLU A 47 -38.89 -24.03 12.89
CA GLU A 47 -37.54 -24.09 13.47
C GLU A 47 -37.61 -24.08 15.01
N ARG A 48 -36.75 -24.87 15.66
CA ARG A 48 -36.54 -24.96 17.12
C ARG A 48 -37.76 -25.31 17.99
N ARG A 49 -37.95 -26.61 18.24
CA ARG A 49 -38.29 -27.09 19.60
C ARG A 49 -37.57 -28.41 19.94
N GLY A 50 -36.53 -28.27 20.76
CA GLY A 50 -35.85 -29.27 21.59
C GLY A 50 -35.89 -30.75 21.21
N MET A 51 -34.71 -31.31 20.92
CA MET A 51 -34.45 -32.74 21.07
C MET A 51 -33.17 -32.93 21.89
N GLN A 52 -33.30 -32.75 23.21
CA GLN A 52 -32.30 -33.15 24.20
C GLN A 52 -32.73 -34.51 24.76
N ALA A 53 -32.39 -35.59 24.06
CA ALA A 53 -32.59 -36.96 24.49
C ALA A 53 -31.67 -37.90 23.71
N MET A 54 -31.25 -38.99 24.35
CA MET A 54 -30.38 -40.05 23.79
C MET A 54 -28.90 -39.65 23.60
N GLU A 55 -28.21 -39.35 24.71
CA GLU A 55 -26.94 -40.03 24.93
C GLU A 55 -27.24 -41.53 24.98
N GLY A 56 -27.10 -42.19 23.84
CA GLY A 56 -27.35 -43.61 23.66
C GLY A 56 -26.17 -44.22 22.94
N GLU A 57 -25.19 -44.70 23.71
CA GLU A 57 -24.17 -45.61 23.20
C GLU A 57 -24.85 -46.94 22.82
N VAL A 58 -25.49 -46.97 21.66
CA VAL A 58 -25.77 -48.22 20.95
C VAL A 58 -24.44 -48.71 20.40
N LEU A 59 -23.63 -49.24 21.31
CA LEU A 59 -22.71 -50.33 21.00
C LEU A 59 -23.56 -51.40 20.34
N LEU A 60 -23.59 -51.42 19.00
CA LEU A 60 -23.95 -52.61 18.25
C LEU A 60 -23.00 -53.70 18.73
N PRO A 61 -23.48 -54.73 19.47
CA PRO A 61 -22.62 -55.81 19.88
C PRO A 61 -22.11 -56.49 18.62
N ALA A 62 -20.83 -56.85 18.57
CA ALA A 62 -20.29 -57.69 17.51
C ALA A 62 -20.72 -59.15 17.73
N LEU A 63 -22.03 -59.35 17.74
CA LEU A 63 -22.69 -60.55 17.26
C LEU A 63 -22.72 -60.36 15.72
N TYR A 64 -22.29 -61.30 14.88
CA TYR A 64 -22.19 -62.74 15.16
C TYR A 64 -23.43 -63.21 15.93
N GLU A 65 -24.59 -62.70 15.48
CA GLU A 65 -25.66 -63.63 15.16
C GLU A 65 -25.00 -64.55 14.14
N GLU A 66 -24.64 -65.74 14.62
CA GLU A 66 -24.60 -66.91 13.77
C GLU A 66 -25.98 -66.89 13.10
N GLU A 67 -26.02 -66.51 11.82
CA GLU A 67 -27.09 -66.97 10.96
C GLU A 67 -26.94 -68.49 11.05
N GLU A 68 -27.76 -69.11 11.92
CA GLU A 68 -28.02 -70.53 11.86
C GLU A 68 -28.41 -70.74 10.40
N GLU A 69 -27.54 -71.45 9.66
CA GLU A 69 -27.93 -71.97 8.36
C GLU A 69 -29.14 -72.83 8.71
N GLU A 70 -30.35 -72.33 8.40
CA GLU A 70 -31.52 -73.16 8.19
C GLU A 70 -31.13 -74.04 6.99
N GLU A 71 -30.38 -75.09 7.30
CA GLU A 71 -30.37 -76.33 6.55
C GLU A 71 -31.86 -76.68 6.42
N GLU A 72 -32.45 -76.29 5.28
CA GLU A 72 -33.62 -76.95 4.77
C GLU A 72 -33.19 -78.42 4.65
N GLU A 73 -33.48 -79.20 5.70
CA GLU A 73 -33.49 -80.65 5.64
C GLU A 73 -34.47 -80.99 4.53
N GLU A 74 -33.97 -81.10 3.30
CA GLU A 74 -34.64 -81.79 2.20
C GLU A 74 -34.97 -83.17 2.79
N GLU A 75 -36.24 -83.38 3.18
CA GLU A 75 -36.72 -84.69 3.66
C GLU A 75 -36.54 -85.68 2.50
N GLU A 76 -35.35 -86.27 2.39
CA GLU A 76 -35.14 -87.50 1.64
C GLU A 76 -36.10 -88.52 2.25
N VAL A 77 -37.21 -88.75 1.53
CA VAL A 77 -38.13 -89.83 1.84
C VAL A 77 -37.39 -91.13 1.52
N GLU A 78 -36.61 -91.61 2.48
CA GLU A 78 -36.17 -93.00 2.51
C GLU A 78 -37.43 -93.88 2.49
N GLU A 79 -37.73 -94.48 1.35
CA GLU A 79 -38.64 -95.62 1.29
C GLU A 79 -37.96 -96.82 1.97
N GLU A 80 -37.97 -96.85 3.32
CA GLU A 80 -37.57 -98.04 4.08
C GLU A 80 -38.44 -99.23 3.63
N GLU A 81 -37.81 -100.28 3.09
CA GLU A 81 -38.44 -101.59 2.85
C GLU A 81 -38.76 -102.32 4.17
N ASP A 82 -39.56 -101.73 5.08
CA ASP A 82 -39.82 -102.34 6.39
C ASP A 82 -40.69 -103.61 6.28
N GLN A 83 -40.14 -104.70 6.84
CA GLN A 83 -40.66 -106.05 6.71
C GLN A 83 -41.74 -106.33 7.77
N VAL A 84 -42.97 -105.84 7.55
CA VAL A 84 -44.09 -106.04 8.48
C VAL A 84 -44.57 -107.50 8.54
N GLN A 85 -43.92 -108.19 9.47
CA GLN A 85 -44.14 -109.50 10.07
C GLN A 85 -45.54 -110.16 9.92
N LYS A 86 -45.52 -111.39 9.37
CA LYS A 86 -46.22 -112.59 9.86
C LYS A 86 -47.54 -112.40 10.65
N GLY A 87 -48.63 -112.04 9.97
CA GLY A 87 -49.99 -112.31 10.42
C GLY A 87 -50.37 -113.79 10.30
N GLY A 88 -50.13 -114.60 11.34
CA GLY A 88 -50.33 -116.06 11.29
C GLY A 88 -51.79 -116.52 11.39
N SER A 89 -52.41 -116.91 10.26
CA SER A 89 -53.72 -117.59 10.24
C SER A 89 -53.60 -119.06 9.81
N VAL A 90 -53.46 -119.97 10.78
CA VAL A 90 -53.24 -121.41 10.53
C VAL A 90 -54.57 -122.14 10.27
N GLY A 91 -55.16 -121.87 9.10
CA GLY A 91 -56.37 -122.53 8.59
C GLY A 91 -56.14 -124.01 8.26
N SER A 92 -56.17 -124.87 9.27
CA SER A 92 -55.90 -126.31 9.12
C SER A 92 -57.03 -127.06 8.39
N LEU A 93 -56.82 -127.42 7.11
CA LEU A 93 -57.69 -128.34 6.37
C LEU A 93 -56.95 -129.54 5.78
N SER A 94 -57.00 -130.63 6.55
CA SER A 94 -57.12 -132.04 6.12
C SER A 94 -56.31 -132.54 4.91
N VAL A 95 -55.41 -133.50 5.19
CA VAL A 95 -54.84 -134.43 4.20
C VAL A 95 -55.93 -135.09 3.35
N GLY A 96 -56.02 -134.70 2.08
CA GLY A 96 -56.95 -135.24 1.08
C GLY A 96 -56.23 -136.11 0.04
N LYS A 97 -56.64 -137.38 -0.08
CA LYS A 97 -56.02 -138.40 -0.95
C LYS A 97 -55.86 -137.95 -2.41
N HIS A 98 -54.80 -138.44 -3.06
CA HIS A 98 -54.63 -138.42 -4.51
C HIS A 98 -55.94 -138.74 -5.24
N ARG A 99 -56.49 -137.75 -5.94
CA ARG A 99 -57.26 -137.95 -7.16
C ARG A 99 -56.47 -137.32 -8.30
N GLY A 100 -56.18 -138.10 -9.34
CA GLY A 100 -55.91 -137.51 -10.64
C GLY A 100 -57.21 -136.88 -11.12
N LEU A 101 -57.31 -135.56 -11.03
CA LEU A 101 -58.39 -134.81 -11.67
C LEU A 101 -58.00 -134.69 -13.14
N SER A 102 -58.53 -135.60 -13.96
CA SER A 102 -58.53 -135.43 -15.41
C SER A 102 -59.51 -134.31 -15.76
N LEU A 103 -59.01 -133.08 -15.74
CA LEU A 103 -59.64 -131.95 -16.42
C LEU A 103 -59.91 -132.35 -17.87
N THR A 104 -61.04 -131.91 -18.43
CA THR A 104 -61.27 -132.09 -19.88
C THR A 104 -60.29 -131.21 -20.66
N GLU A 105 -60.04 -131.59 -21.91
CA GLU A 105 -59.13 -130.86 -22.81
C GLU A 105 -59.53 -129.38 -22.91
N THR A 106 -60.85 -129.11 -22.95
CA THR A 106 -61.45 -127.77 -22.91
C THR A 106 -61.17 -126.98 -21.62
N GLU A 107 -61.24 -127.60 -20.44
CA GLU A 107 -60.95 -126.93 -19.16
C GLU A 107 -59.47 -126.52 -19.06
N LEU A 108 -58.58 -127.30 -19.66
CA LEU A 108 -57.15 -126.97 -19.80
C LEU A 108 -56.92 -125.86 -20.83
N GLU A 109 -57.71 -125.81 -21.90
CA GLU A 109 -57.65 -124.75 -22.92
C GLU A 109 -58.20 -123.41 -22.41
N GLU A 110 -59.31 -123.41 -21.68
CA GLU A 110 -59.85 -122.23 -21.00
C GLU A 110 -58.88 -121.69 -19.94
N LEU A 111 -58.26 -122.56 -19.14
CA LEU A 111 -57.25 -122.13 -18.16
C LEU A 111 -55.99 -121.57 -18.84
N ARG A 112 -55.56 -122.15 -19.97
CA ARG A 112 -54.46 -121.58 -20.79
C ARG A 112 -54.81 -120.20 -21.35
N ALA A 113 -56.04 -120.01 -21.82
CA ALA A 113 -56.50 -118.72 -22.32
C ALA A 113 -56.52 -117.66 -21.21
N GLN A 114 -57.00 -118.01 -20.01
CA GLN A 114 -56.96 -117.13 -18.83
C GLN A 114 -55.53 -116.77 -18.41
N VAL A 115 -54.60 -117.74 -18.42
CA VAL A 115 -53.18 -117.48 -18.11
C VAL A 115 -52.54 -116.58 -19.18
N LEU A 116 -52.84 -116.77 -20.46
CA LEU A 116 -52.33 -115.90 -21.53
C LEU A 116 -52.92 -114.48 -21.44
N GLN A 117 -54.20 -114.34 -21.09
CA GLN A 117 -54.81 -113.03 -20.84
C GLN A 117 -54.15 -112.33 -19.65
N LEU A 118 -53.97 -113.03 -18.52
CA LEU A 118 -53.30 -112.46 -17.34
C LEU A 118 -51.83 -112.10 -17.62
N VAL A 119 -51.13 -112.83 -18.49
CA VAL A 119 -49.78 -112.44 -18.94
C VAL A 119 -49.83 -111.16 -19.78
N ALA A 120 -50.77 -111.04 -20.72
CA ALA A 120 -50.93 -109.82 -21.52
C ALA A 120 -51.32 -108.60 -20.66
N GLU A 121 -52.21 -108.76 -19.67
CA GLU A 121 -52.58 -107.72 -18.71
C GLU A 121 -51.40 -107.33 -17.78
N LEU A 122 -50.53 -108.29 -17.43
CA LEU A 122 -49.27 -108.03 -16.70
C LEU A 122 -48.20 -107.37 -17.58
N GLU A 123 -48.16 -107.66 -18.88
CA GLU A 123 -47.29 -107.00 -19.84
C GLU A 123 -47.75 -105.56 -20.09
N GLU A 124 -49.05 -105.31 -20.29
CA GLU A 124 -49.65 -103.97 -20.41
C GLU A 124 -49.42 -103.12 -19.16
N THR A 125 -49.68 -103.66 -17.96
CA THR A 125 -49.43 -102.92 -16.70
C THR A 125 -47.94 -102.67 -16.45
N ARG A 126 -47.04 -103.51 -16.97
CA ARG A 126 -45.59 -103.25 -16.92
C ARG A 126 -45.15 -102.19 -17.92
N GLU A 127 -45.70 -102.18 -19.14
CA GLU A 127 -45.43 -101.11 -20.12
C GLU A 127 -45.95 -99.75 -19.64
N LEU A 128 -47.11 -99.72 -18.97
CA LEU A 128 -47.64 -98.53 -18.29
C LEU A 128 -46.79 -98.09 -17.10
N ALA A 129 -46.28 -99.02 -16.29
CA ALA A 129 -45.34 -98.69 -15.20
C ALA A 129 -44.06 -98.04 -15.75
N GLY A 130 -43.46 -98.61 -16.80
CA GLY A 130 -42.29 -98.03 -17.47
C GLY A 130 -42.57 -96.65 -18.08
N GLN A 131 -43.77 -96.42 -18.63
CA GLN A 131 -44.18 -95.08 -19.10
C GLN A 131 -44.28 -94.08 -17.94
N HIS A 132 -44.77 -94.48 -16.77
CA HIS A 132 -44.80 -93.62 -15.58
C HIS A 132 -43.41 -93.39 -14.96
N GLU A 133 -42.49 -94.35 -15.06
CA GLU A 133 -41.07 -94.17 -14.73
C GLU A 133 -40.43 -93.12 -15.67
N ASP A 134 -40.62 -93.25 -16.99
CA ASP A 134 -40.14 -92.28 -18.00
C ASP A 134 -40.77 -90.88 -17.82
N ASP A 135 -42.10 -90.79 -17.64
CA ASP A 135 -42.83 -89.52 -17.37
C ASP A 135 -42.29 -88.82 -16.11
N SER A 136 -42.00 -89.58 -15.05
CA SER A 136 -41.48 -89.05 -13.78
C SER A 136 -40.05 -88.53 -13.93
N LEU A 137 -39.22 -89.17 -14.75
CA LEU A 137 -37.86 -88.73 -15.05
C LEU A 137 -37.84 -87.47 -15.94
N GLU A 138 -38.76 -87.32 -16.90
CA GLU A 138 -38.91 -86.07 -17.65
C GLU A 138 -39.36 -84.93 -16.73
N LEU A 139 -40.34 -85.16 -15.84
CA LEU A 139 -40.80 -84.16 -14.88
C LEU A 139 -39.70 -83.77 -13.88
N GLN A 140 -38.92 -84.73 -13.38
CA GLN A 140 -37.77 -84.45 -12.52
C GLN A 140 -36.75 -83.55 -13.23
N GLY A 141 -36.37 -83.86 -14.47
CA GLY A 141 -35.43 -83.03 -15.24
C GLY A 141 -35.92 -81.60 -15.46
N LEU A 142 -37.22 -81.41 -15.72
CA LEU A 142 -37.83 -80.08 -15.85
C LEU A 142 -37.83 -79.29 -14.53
N LEU A 143 -38.04 -79.96 -13.39
CA LEU A 143 -37.97 -79.34 -12.06
C LEU A 143 -36.53 -78.99 -11.66
N GLU A 144 -35.56 -79.82 -12.02
CA GLU A 144 -34.13 -79.52 -11.84
C GLU A 144 -33.70 -78.31 -12.67
N ASP A 145 -34.12 -78.21 -13.94
CA ASP A 145 -33.89 -77.04 -14.80
C ASP A 145 -34.55 -75.76 -14.24
N GLU A 146 -35.79 -75.84 -13.73
CA GLU A 146 -36.46 -74.69 -13.10
C GLU A 146 -35.76 -74.28 -11.79
N ARG A 147 -35.32 -75.23 -10.96
CA ARG A 147 -34.54 -74.96 -9.74
C ARG A 147 -33.21 -74.28 -10.07
N LEU A 148 -32.50 -74.75 -11.10
CA LEU A 148 -31.24 -74.15 -11.56
C LEU A 148 -31.45 -72.74 -12.13
N ALA A 149 -32.52 -72.50 -12.88
CA ALA A 149 -32.86 -71.18 -13.40
C ALA A 149 -33.23 -70.20 -12.27
N SER A 150 -34.00 -70.66 -11.27
CA SER A 150 -34.35 -69.90 -10.07
C SER A 150 -33.12 -69.52 -9.24
N ALA A 151 -32.22 -70.49 -8.99
CA ALA A 151 -30.97 -70.26 -8.27
C ALA A 151 -30.05 -69.25 -8.99
N GLN A 152 -29.93 -69.33 -10.33
CA GLN A 152 -29.19 -68.33 -11.12
C GLN A 152 -29.84 -66.93 -11.03
N GLN A 153 -31.17 -66.86 -11.03
CA GLN A 153 -31.88 -65.59 -10.86
C GLN A 153 -31.66 -64.98 -9.46
N ALA A 154 -31.70 -65.79 -8.41
CA ALA A 154 -31.38 -65.38 -7.04
C ALA A 154 -29.93 -64.90 -6.89
N GLU A 155 -28.98 -65.57 -7.54
CA GLU A 155 -27.56 -65.18 -7.54
C GLU A 155 -27.36 -63.82 -8.24
N VAL A 156 -28.04 -63.57 -9.37
CA VAL A 156 -28.01 -62.28 -10.08
C VAL A 156 -28.61 -61.15 -9.23
N PHE A 157 -29.75 -61.38 -8.57
CA PHE A 157 -30.33 -60.39 -7.65
C PHE A 157 -29.41 -60.13 -6.45
N THR A 158 -28.79 -61.17 -5.89
CA THR A 158 -27.85 -61.05 -4.76
C THR A 158 -26.63 -60.21 -5.15
N LYS A 159 -26.03 -60.46 -6.33
CA LYS A 159 -24.94 -59.64 -6.89
C LYS A 159 -25.36 -58.18 -7.07
N GLN A 160 -26.56 -57.94 -7.60
CA GLN A 160 -27.08 -56.57 -7.80
C GLN A 160 -27.32 -55.83 -6.47
N ILE A 161 -27.81 -56.53 -5.44
CA ILE A 161 -27.98 -55.98 -4.08
C ILE A 161 -26.61 -55.67 -3.46
N GLN A 162 -25.64 -56.59 -3.54
CA GLN A 162 -24.28 -56.39 -3.03
C GLN A 162 -23.58 -55.20 -3.70
N GLN A 163 -23.75 -55.02 -5.02
CA GLN A 163 -23.23 -53.85 -5.75
C GLN A 163 -23.87 -52.56 -5.23
N LEU A 164 -25.20 -52.47 -5.16
CA LEU A 164 -25.90 -51.28 -4.69
C LEU A 164 -25.57 -50.93 -3.23
N GLN A 165 -25.40 -51.94 -2.37
CA GLN A 165 -24.89 -51.73 -1.01
C GLN A 165 -23.44 -51.23 -0.99
N GLY A 166 -22.61 -51.66 -1.94
CA GLY A 166 -21.24 -51.15 -2.15
C GLY A 166 -21.23 -49.68 -2.54
N GLU A 167 -22.01 -49.32 -3.56
CA GLU A 167 -22.16 -47.93 -4.03
C GLU A 167 -22.72 -47.01 -2.92
N LEU A 168 -23.70 -47.48 -2.15
CA LEU A 168 -24.22 -46.77 -0.98
C LEU A 168 -23.19 -46.63 0.16
N ARG A 169 -22.25 -47.57 0.32
CA ARG A 169 -21.15 -47.46 1.28
C ARG A 169 -20.13 -46.41 0.83
N SER A 170 -19.65 -46.48 -0.42
CA SER A 170 -18.71 -45.48 -0.95
C SER A 170 -19.29 -44.06 -0.98
N LEU A 171 -20.57 -43.88 -1.32
CA LEU A 171 -21.22 -42.57 -1.29
C LEU A 171 -21.33 -42.00 0.14
N ARG A 172 -21.53 -42.84 1.16
CA ARG A 172 -21.51 -42.40 2.57
C ARG A 172 -20.10 -41.98 3.00
N GLU A 173 -19.07 -42.69 2.56
CA GLU A 173 -17.66 -42.35 2.82
C GLU A 173 -17.27 -41.04 2.13
N GLU A 174 -17.70 -40.81 0.89
CA GLU A 174 -17.52 -39.55 0.14
C GLU A 174 -18.21 -38.36 0.82
N ILE A 175 -19.48 -38.51 1.23
CA ILE A 175 -20.19 -37.49 2.02
C ILE A 175 -19.43 -37.21 3.33
N SER A 176 -18.98 -38.27 4.03
CA SER A 176 -18.23 -38.14 5.27
C SER A 176 -16.83 -37.52 5.09
N LEU A 177 -16.27 -37.52 3.88
CA LEU A 177 -15.04 -36.81 3.52
C LEU A 177 -15.35 -35.33 3.31
N LEU A 178 -16.32 -35.01 2.44
CA LEU A 178 -16.73 -33.65 2.11
C LEU A 178 -17.21 -32.87 3.34
N GLU A 179 -17.93 -33.51 4.26
CA GLU A 179 -18.36 -32.89 5.52
C GLU A 179 -17.18 -32.47 6.41
N ARG A 180 -16.13 -33.29 6.49
CA ARG A 180 -14.90 -32.98 7.23
C ARG A 180 -14.04 -31.94 6.54
N GLU A 181 -13.91 -32.02 5.22
CA GLU A 181 -13.16 -31.04 4.41
C GLU A 181 -13.77 -29.64 4.57
N LYS A 182 -15.10 -29.53 4.40
CA LYS A 182 -15.87 -28.33 4.72
C LYS A 182 -15.68 -27.85 6.17
N GLU A 183 -15.63 -28.75 7.16
CA GLU A 183 -15.41 -28.36 8.56
C GLU A 183 -13.98 -27.83 8.81
N SER A 184 -12.97 -28.32 8.09
CA SER A 184 -11.62 -27.73 8.09
C SER A 184 -11.58 -26.37 7.38
N GLU A 185 -12.16 -26.25 6.18
CA GLU A 185 -12.20 -24.98 5.42
C GLU A 185 -12.91 -23.88 6.21
N LEU A 186 -14.03 -24.18 6.86
CA LEU A 186 -14.73 -23.22 7.72
C LEU A 186 -13.86 -22.77 8.90
N LYS A 187 -13.11 -23.68 9.55
CA LYS A 187 -12.20 -23.32 10.64
C LYS A 187 -11.00 -22.50 10.17
N GLU A 188 -10.51 -22.72 8.95
CA GLU A 188 -9.44 -21.92 8.36
C GLU A 188 -9.96 -20.51 8.03
N ILE A 189 -11.14 -20.38 7.42
CA ILE A 189 -11.80 -19.09 7.14
C ILE A 189 -12.14 -18.33 8.45
N GLU A 190 -12.59 -19.00 9.50
CA GLU A 190 -12.82 -18.39 10.82
C GLU A 190 -11.53 -17.84 11.44
N GLN A 191 -10.40 -18.56 11.29
CA GLN A 191 -9.09 -18.10 11.76
C GLN A 191 -8.59 -16.90 10.95
N GLU A 192 -8.68 -16.93 9.62
CA GLU A 192 -8.32 -15.80 8.75
C GLU A 192 -9.18 -14.55 9.05
N LEU A 193 -10.49 -14.74 9.26
CA LEU A 193 -11.40 -13.66 9.65
C LEU A 193 -11.01 -13.04 11.00
N HIS A 194 -10.63 -13.85 12.00
CA HIS A 194 -10.15 -13.34 13.28
C HIS A 194 -8.80 -12.61 13.17
N LEU A 195 -7.88 -13.09 12.33
CA LEU A 195 -6.61 -12.41 12.06
C LEU A 195 -6.84 -11.06 11.36
N ALA A 196 -7.69 -11.02 10.34
CA ALA A 196 -8.06 -9.77 9.64
C ALA A 196 -8.77 -8.77 10.58
N GLN A 197 -9.64 -9.25 11.47
CA GLN A 197 -10.26 -8.41 12.51
C GLN A 197 -9.22 -7.81 13.47
N ALA A 198 -8.23 -8.61 13.89
CA ALA A 198 -7.15 -8.14 14.76
C ALA A 198 -6.23 -7.14 14.03
N GLU A 199 -5.89 -7.37 12.77
CA GLU A 199 -5.11 -6.43 11.95
C GLU A 199 -5.86 -5.10 11.75
N ILE A 200 -7.15 -5.14 11.42
CA ILE A 200 -8.00 -3.95 11.31
C ILE A 200 -8.08 -3.19 12.65
N HIS A 201 -8.10 -3.90 13.79
CA HIS A 201 -8.08 -3.26 15.10
C HIS A 201 -6.73 -2.57 15.38
N ASN A 202 -5.61 -3.26 15.11
CA ASN A 202 -4.26 -2.72 15.29
C ASN A 202 -4.02 -1.49 14.39
N LEU A 203 -4.45 -1.54 13.13
CA LEU A 203 -4.33 -0.43 12.17
C LEU A 203 -5.19 0.78 12.59
N ARG A 204 -6.39 0.54 13.15
CA ARG A 204 -7.21 1.61 13.72
C ARG A 204 -6.57 2.22 14.95
N GLN A 205 -6.04 1.42 15.86
CA GLN A 205 -5.35 1.93 17.05
C GLN A 205 -4.11 2.76 16.65
N ALA A 206 -3.28 2.26 15.74
CA ALA A 206 -2.11 3.01 15.26
C ALA A 206 -2.49 4.35 14.57
N ALA A 207 -3.64 4.41 13.90
CA ALA A 207 -4.17 5.64 13.32
C ALA A 207 -4.76 6.58 14.39
N GLU A 208 -5.35 6.05 15.46
CA GLU A 208 -5.85 6.83 16.60
C GLU A 208 -4.69 7.39 17.45
N ASP A 209 -3.70 6.56 17.79
CA ASP A 209 -2.46 6.94 18.46
C ASP A 209 -1.76 8.07 17.67
N SER A 210 -1.52 7.87 16.36
CA SER A 210 -0.93 8.88 15.47
C SER A 210 -1.77 10.16 15.34
N ALA A 211 -3.10 10.08 15.41
CA ALA A 211 -3.96 11.26 15.41
C ALA A 211 -3.79 12.07 16.73
N THR A 212 -3.72 11.39 17.87
CA THR A 212 -3.49 12.05 19.17
C THR A 212 -2.10 12.68 19.28
N GLU A 213 -1.07 12.05 18.69
CA GLU A 213 0.26 12.67 18.55
C GLU A 213 0.18 13.97 17.73
N HIS A 214 -0.50 13.96 16.59
CA HIS A 214 -0.69 15.17 15.77
C HIS A 214 -1.55 16.25 16.45
N GLU A 215 -2.58 15.88 17.22
CA GLU A 215 -3.35 16.85 18.03
C GLU A 215 -2.46 17.47 19.13
N SER A 216 -1.57 16.69 19.75
CA SER A 216 -0.59 17.18 20.73
C SER A 216 0.45 18.12 20.08
N ASP A 217 0.99 17.76 18.91
CA ASP A 217 1.89 18.63 18.15
C ASP A 217 1.21 19.97 17.81
N ILE A 218 -0.02 19.92 17.28
CA ILE A 218 -0.82 21.12 16.96
C ILE A 218 -1.06 21.97 18.21
N ALA A 219 -1.36 21.37 19.36
CA ALA A 219 -1.54 22.10 20.62
C ALA A 219 -0.23 22.79 21.08
N SER A 220 0.92 22.12 20.96
CA SER A 220 2.22 22.71 21.29
C SER A 220 2.59 23.89 20.40
N LEU A 221 2.34 23.78 19.09
CA LEU A 221 2.55 24.85 18.12
C LEU A 221 1.59 26.03 18.34
N GLN A 222 0.37 25.76 18.81
CA GLN A 222 -0.56 26.82 19.24
C GLN A 222 -0.07 27.55 20.49
N GLU A 223 0.49 26.84 21.49
CA GLU A 223 1.09 27.49 22.66
C GLU A 223 2.29 28.37 22.27
N ASP A 224 3.21 27.87 21.45
CA ASP A 224 4.38 28.64 21.00
C ASP A 224 4.00 29.82 20.10
N LEU A 225 3.00 29.70 19.24
CA LEU A 225 2.48 30.84 18.48
C LEU A 225 1.90 31.92 19.41
N CYS A 226 1.14 31.53 20.44
CA CYS A 226 0.67 32.47 21.45
C CYS A 226 1.84 33.07 22.27
N ARG A 227 2.88 32.30 22.58
CA ARG A 227 4.10 32.78 23.26
C ARG A 227 4.78 33.88 22.45
N MET A 228 5.06 33.62 21.17
CA MET A 228 5.67 34.58 20.25
C MET A 228 4.79 35.82 19.99
N GLN A 229 3.47 35.69 20.01
CA GLN A 229 2.55 36.82 19.92
C GLN A 229 2.65 37.74 21.14
N ASN A 230 2.66 37.18 22.36
CA ASN A 230 2.83 37.98 23.58
C ASN A 230 4.21 38.67 23.61
N GLU A 231 5.29 37.99 23.18
CA GLU A 231 6.63 38.59 23.08
C GLU A 231 6.67 39.73 22.05
N LEU A 232 5.94 39.62 20.93
CA LEU A 232 5.81 40.69 19.95
C LEU A 232 5.02 41.89 20.51
N ASP A 233 3.89 41.66 21.19
CA ASP A 233 3.09 42.71 21.81
C ASP A 233 3.89 43.47 22.91
N ASP A 234 4.71 42.77 23.69
CA ASP A 234 5.60 43.41 24.67
C ASP A 234 6.74 44.20 24.00
N MET A 235 7.31 43.71 22.89
CA MET A 235 8.30 44.47 22.11
C MET A 235 7.69 45.69 21.41
N ASP A 236 6.44 45.61 20.97
CA ASP A 236 5.65 46.72 20.43
C ASP A 236 5.34 47.77 21.50
N ARG A 237 5.00 47.33 22.72
CA ARG A 237 4.84 48.19 23.90
C ARG A 237 6.15 48.92 24.26
N ILE A 238 7.26 48.20 24.35
CA ILE A 238 8.59 48.77 24.64
C ILE A 238 9.03 49.75 23.53
N ARG A 239 8.74 49.45 22.26
CA ARG A 239 8.96 50.40 21.16
C ARG A 239 8.14 51.68 21.36
N GLY A 240 6.87 51.57 21.73
CA GLY A 240 6.02 52.72 22.04
C GLY A 240 6.54 53.56 23.21
N GLU A 241 7.09 52.92 24.25
CA GLU A 241 7.76 53.60 25.38
C GLU A 241 8.97 54.43 24.89
N TYR A 242 9.84 53.86 24.03
CA TYR A 242 10.96 54.60 23.42
C TYR A 242 10.51 55.69 22.43
N GLU A 243 9.45 55.47 21.65
CA GLU A 243 8.90 56.50 20.73
C GLU A 243 8.39 57.71 21.52
N MET A 244 7.74 57.49 22.67
CA MET A 244 7.34 58.56 23.59
C MET A 244 8.53 59.26 24.24
N GLU A 245 9.58 58.54 24.66
CA GLU A 245 10.81 59.15 25.17
C GLU A 245 11.50 60.02 24.11
N ILE A 246 11.65 59.50 22.88
CA ILE A 246 12.22 60.25 21.75
C ILE A 246 11.39 61.50 21.42
N ALA A 247 10.06 61.41 21.47
CA ALA A 247 9.19 62.57 21.28
C ALA A 247 9.36 63.61 22.41
N SER A 248 9.45 63.16 23.66
CA SER A 248 9.69 64.00 24.84
C SER A 248 11.05 64.70 24.77
N LEU A 249 12.12 63.98 24.45
CA LEU A 249 13.47 64.53 24.30
C LEU A 249 13.55 65.52 23.12
N ARG A 250 12.85 65.26 22.01
CA ARG A 250 12.74 66.23 20.90
C ARG A 250 12.02 67.50 21.33
N ALA A 251 10.91 67.40 22.05
CA ALA A 251 10.21 68.57 22.59
C ALA A 251 11.07 69.33 23.62
N GLU A 252 11.80 68.63 24.49
CA GLU A 252 12.71 69.25 25.45
C GLU A 252 13.89 69.98 24.76
N MET A 253 14.46 69.39 23.71
CA MET A 253 15.47 70.06 22.87
C MET A 253 14.89 71.30 22.18
N GLU A 254 13.72 71.19 21.55
CA GLU A 254 13.05 72.30 20.85
C GLU A 254 12.73 73.48 21.80
N MET A 255 12.29 73.19 23.02
CA MET A 255 12.08 74.20 24.07
C MET A 255 13.41 74.86 24.48
N LYS A 256 14.47 74.06 24.72
CA LYS A 256 15.82 74.58 25.07
C LYS A 256 16.49 75.38 23.94
N SER A 257 16.14 75.15 22.67
CA SER A 257 16.57 75.98 21.54
C SER A 257 15.66 77.19 21.29
N SER A 258 14.39 77.13 21.72
CA SER A 258 13.41 78.22 21.60
C SER A 258 13.51 79.26 22.73
N ASP A 259 14.05 78.88 23.90
CA ASP A 259 14.21 79.78 25.04
C ASP A 259 15.18 80.94 24.72
N PRO A 260 14.72 82.20 24.64
CA PRO A 260 15.57 83.32 24.24
C PRO A 260 16.65 83.66 25.29
N SER A 261 16.55 83.12 26.51
CA SER A 261 17.59 83.18 27.53
C SER A 261 18.89 82.48 27.11
N ASN A 262 18.84 81.54 26.16
CA ASN A 262 20.03 80.88 25.62
C ASN A 262 20.86 81.78 24.67
N SER A 263 20.39 83.01 24.38
CA SER A 263 21.17 84.01 23.64
C SER A 263 22.46 84.45 24.36
N LEU A 264 22.54 84.27 25.68
CA LEU A 264 23.75 84.53 26.47
C LEU A 264 24.95 83.73 25.95
N SER A 265 24.82 82.42 25.68
CA SER A 265 25.96 81.62 25.24
C SER A 265 26.50 82.02 23.86
N LEU A 266 25.70 82.74 23.06
CA LEU A 266 26.14 83.32 21.78
C LEU A 266 26.93 84.63 21.99
N SER A 267 26.59 85.42 23.02
CA SER A 267 27.41 86.56 23.49
C SER A 267 28.72 86.05 24.11
N ASP A 268 28.63 85.11 25.05
CA ASP A 268 29.78 84.53 25.76
C ASP A 268 30.81 83.92 24.79
N PHE A 269 30.33 83.23 23.74
CA PHE A 269 31.20 82.69 22.69
C PHE A 269 31.85 83.79 21.84
N SER A 270 31.13 84.88 21.55
CA SER A 270 31.68 86.03 20.83
C SER A 270 32.74 86.76 21.66
N GLU A 271 32.46 87.01 22.95
CA GLU A 271 33.39 87.65 23.88
C GLU A 271 34.64 86.80 24.08
N MET A 272 34.50 85.49 24.29
CA MET A 272 35.64 84.56 24.40
C MET A 272 36.43 84.44 23.08
N GLN A 273 35.77 84.56 21.93
CA GLN A 273 36.43 84.62 20.63
C GLN A 273 37.25 85.92 20.47
N GLU A 274 36.79 87.05 21.01
CA GLU A 274 37.56 88.30 21.05
C GLU A 274 38.71 88.26 22.07
N GLU A 275 38.52 87.68 23.27
CA GLU A 275 39.60 87.45 24.23
C GLU A 275 40.72 86.58 23.65
N LEU A 276 40.37 85.53 22.89
CA LEU A 276 41.36 84.71 22.18
C LEU A 276 42.12 85.48 21.10
N HIS A 277 41.52 86.49 20.46
CA HIS A 277 42.24 87.39 19.55
C HIS A 277 43.18 88.34 20.30
N GLN A 278 42.72 88.95 21.39
CA GLN A 278 43.56 89.81 22.25
C GLN A 278 44.74 89.04 22.85
N LEU A 279 44.54 87.79 23.27
CA LEU A 279 45.62 86.94 23.79
C LEU A 279 46.65 86.57 22.71
N ARG A 280 46.20 86.30 21.47
CA ARG A 280 47.10 86.11 20.31
C ARG A 280 47.88 87.38 19.96
N GLU A 281 47.34 88.56 20.23
CA GLU A 281 48.05 89.84 20.04
C GLU A 281 49.08 90.09 21.12
N ARG A 282 48.73 89.87 22.39
CA ARG A 282 49.69 89.92 23.52
C ARG A 282 50.82 88.91 23.33
N TYR A 283 50.52 87.70 22.85
CA TYR A 283 51.55 86.69 22.55
C TYR A 283 52.49 87.13 21.41
N ARG A 284 51.95 87.70 20.32
CA ARG A 284 52.77 88.26 19.23
C ARG A 284 53.71 89.36 19.75
N PHE A 285 53.17 90.32 20.49
CA PHE A 285 53.95 91.44 21.04
C PHE A 285 55.07 90.96 21.98
N LEU A 286 54.75 90.07 22.93
CA LEU A 286 55.71 89.50 23.87
C LEU A 286 56.80 88.67 23.16
N ASN A 287 56.45 87.96 22.09
CA ASN A 287 57.41 87.21 21.27
C ASN A 287 58.39 88.14 20.52
N ASP A 288 57.95 89.32 20.08
CA ASP A 288 58.82 90.29 19.42
C ASP A 288 59.67 91.09 20.42
N GLU A 289 59.17 91.39 21.63
CA GLU A 289 60.03 91.85 22.74
C GLU A 289 61.10 90.81 23.11
N TYR A 290 60.69 89.54 23.24
CA TYR A 290 61.61 88.42 23.50
C TYR A 290 62.68 88.30 22.42
N ARG A 291 62.33 88.49 21.14
CA ARG A 291 63.29 88.52 20.02
C ARG A 291 64.29 89.67 20.17
N ALA A 292 63.85 90.89 20.46
CA ALA A 292 64.73 92.04 20.66
C ALA A 292 65.66 91.86 21.88
N LEU A 293 65.15 91.25 22.96
CA LEU A 293 65.95 90.82 24.12
C LEU A 293 66.98 89.75 23.74
N GLN A 294 66.62 88.77 22.91
CA GLN A 294 67.54 87.73 22.44
C GLN A 294 68.62 88.29 21.49
N GLU A 295 68.29 89.24 20.63
CA GLU A 295 69.25 89.96 19.79
C GLU A 295 70.24 90.77 20.66
N SER A 296 69.73 91.55 21.63
CA SER A 296 70.56 92.27 22.61
C SER A 296 71.45 91.34 23.43
N ASN A 297 70.90 90.22 23.91
CA ASN A 297 71.64 89.21 24.67
C ASN A 297 72.72 88.53 23.81
N SER A 298 72.45 88.26 22.52
CA SER A 298 73.46 87.73 21.59
C SER A 298 74.61 88.72 21.35
N SER A 299 74.32 90.03 21.29
CA SER A 299 75.34 91.08 21.19
C SER A 299 76.20 91.17 22.45
N LEU A 300 75.58 91.12 23.64
CA LEU A 300 76.30 91.10 24.91
C LEU A 300 77.10 89.79 25.12
N THR A 301 76.57 88.66 24.66
CA THR A 301 77.25 87.36 24.69
C THR A 301 78.44 87.34 23.72
N GLY A 302 78.35 88.00 22.57
CA GLY A 302 79.50 88.23 21.69
C GLY A 302 80.60 89.04 22.38
N GLN A 303 80.24 90.18 23.00
CA GLN A 303 81.19 91.00 23.77
C GLN A 303 81.82 90.24 24.96
N LEU A 304 81.04 89.37 25.63
CA LEU A 304 81.57 88.47 26.65
C LEU A 304 82.49 87.40 26.06
N ALA A 305 82.14 86.81 24.91
CA ALA A 305 82.95 85.79 24.25
C ALA A 305 84.31 86.35 23.77
N ASP A 306 84.38 87.60 23.34
CA ASP A 306 85.67 88.27 23.03
C ASP A 306 86.54 88.41 24.30
N LEU A 307 85.95 88.87 25.41
CA LEU A 307 86.63 89.00 26.71
C LEU A 307 87.03 87.62 27.29
N GLU A 308 86.21 86.59 27.10
CA GLU A 308 86.49 85.23 27.55
C GLU A 308 87.47 84.50 26.64
N MET A 309 87.50 84.76 25.33
CA MET A 309 88.57 84.32 24.43
C MET A 309 89.90 84.93 24.88
N GLU A 310 89.90 86.22 25.22
CA GLU A 310 91.10 86.86 25.73
C GLU A 310 91.52 86.36 27.13
N ARG A 311 90.57 85.88 27.95
CA ARG A 311 90.83 85.23 29.26
C ARG A 311 91.31 83.79 29.11
N THR A 312 90.70 82.99 28.23
CA THR A 312 91.02 81.57 28.01
C THR A 312 92.36 81.40 27.30
N ARG A 313 92.74 82.33 26.40
CA ARG A 313 94.11 82.46 25.88
C ARG A 313 95.16 82.52 27.00
N ARG A 314 94.83 83.14 28.15
CA ARG A 314 95.69 83.23 29.35
C ARG A 314 95.52 82.04 30.30
N ALA A 315 94.84 80.96 29.90
CA ALA A 315 94.46 79.84 30.76
C ALA A 315 94.71 78.45 30.14
N THR A 316 94.61 78.30 28.81
CA THR A 316 95.10 77.12 28.09
C THR A 316 96.62 76.94 28.26
N GLU A 317 97.34 78.05 28.47
CA GLU A 317 98.73 78.11 28.96
C GLU A 317 98.98 77.30 30.25
N ARG A 318 97.95 77.01 31.07
CA ARG A 318 98.06 76.28 32.35
C ARG A 318 97.39 74.90 32.36
N TRP A 319 96.57 74.56 31.37
CA TRP A 319 95.81 73.30 31.41
C TRP A 319 96.57 72.09 30.82
N LEU A 320 97.60 72.33 30.01
CA LEU A 320 98.47 71.30 29.42
C LEU A 320 99.24 70.45 30.46
N GLU A 321 99.12 70.76 31.76
CA GLU A 321 99.97 70.26 32.84
C GLU A 321 99.40 69.06 33.63
N SER A 322 98.23 68.44 33.29
CA SER A 322 97.52 67.57 34.30
C SER A 322 96.55 66.40 33.93
N GLN A 323 96.45 65.82 32.72
CA GLN A 323 95.42 64.76 32.44
C GLN A 323 95.94 63.29 32.29
N THR A 324 95.47 62.29 33.09
CA THR A 324 95.78 60.82 32.92
C THR A 324 94.90 59.78 33.76
N LEU A 325 94.50 58.58 33.20
CA LEU A 325 94.07 57.22 33.78
C LEU A 325 92.58 56.84 34.25
N LYS A 326 92.08 55.54 34.48
CA LYS A 326 91.78 54.24 33.65
C LYS A 326 91.15 52.88 34.34
N SER A 327 91.25 51.54 33.84
CA SER A 327 90.75 50.10 34.36
C SER A 327 91.03 48.66 33.57
N MET A 328 90.80 47.31 34.03
CA MET A 328 90.52 45.87 33.35
C MET A 328 90.93 44.36 33.96
N MET A 329 90.47 43.07 33.50
CA MET A 329 90.57 41.59 34.11
C MET A 329 90.44 40.13 33.26
N SER A 330 90.69 38.80 33.74
CA SER A 330 90.48 37.31 33.15
C SER A 330 90.88 35.96 34.04
N SER A 331 90.91 34.52 33.91
CA SER A 331 90.51 33.16 33.18
C SER A 331 90.85 31.72 33.97
N GLU A 332 90.91 30.28 33.77
CA GLU A 332 90.69 28.96 32.87
C GLU A 332 90.81 27.39 33.53
N SER A 333 90.82 26.12 32.86
CA SER A 333 90.83 24.59 33.40
C SER A 333 91.25 23.26 32.45
N GLN A 334 91.29 21.81 32.49
CA GLN A 334 90.84 20.39 33.12
C GLN A 334 91.64 18.93 32.81
N THR A 335 91.24 17.57 33.07
CA THR A 335 92.03 16.15 32.92
C THR A 335 91.35 14.60 32.94
N SER A 336 92.01 13.32 32.78
CA SER A 336 91.47 11.78 32.76
C SER A 336 92.41 10.37 32.83
N GLU A 337 91.98 9.00 32.80
CA GLU A 337 92.71 7.59 33.14
C GLU A 337 92.28 6.03 32.61
N MET A 338 92.92 4.76 32.88
CA MET A 338 92.62 3.24 32.36
C MET A 338 93.27 1.78 32.96
N ASP A 339 93.02 0.42 32.52
CA ASP A 339 93.38 -1.04 33.13
C ASP A 339 93.49 -2.54 32.31
N PHE A 340 93.76 -3.86 32.84
CA PHE A 340 94.05 -5.31 32.16
C PHE A 340 93.81 -6.89 32.77
N LEU A 341 94.38 -8.13 32.32
CA LEU A 341 94.01 -9.70 32.56
C LEU A 341 95.01 -11.07 32.53
N GLU A 342 94.62 -12.47 32.50
CA GLU A 342 95.31 -13.85 32.97
C GLU A 342 95.10 -15.43 32.33
N PRO A 343 95.81 -16.67 32.64
CA PRO A 343 95.83 -18.17 32.05
C PRO A 343 95.65 -19.58 32.96
N ASP A 344 95.95 -21.00 32.87
CA ASP A 344 96.72 -22.22 32.17
C ASP A 344 96.41 -23.86 32.55
N PRO A 345 96.99 -25.09 32.04
CA PRO A 345 96.55 -26.64 32.12
C PRO A 345 97.42 -28.03 32.55
N GLN A 346 97.16 -29.39 32.16
CA GLN A 346 97.66 -30.81 32.76
C GLN A 346 97.79 -32.31 32.00
N THR A 347 98.09 -33.57 32.63
CA THR A 347 98.51 -35.06 32.19
C THR A 347 97.50 -36.30 31.95
N GLN A 348 97.40 -37.04 30.79
CA GLN A 348 96.28 -38.06 30.59
C GLN A 348 96.40 -39.46 29.86
N LEU A 349 97.30 -39.74 28.89
CA LEU A 349 97.02 -40.69 27.76
C LEU A 349 96.72 -42.20 28.01
N LEU A 350 97.45 -42.94 28.86
CA LEU A 350 97.29 -44.42 28.90
C LEU A 350 96.08 -44.88 29.74
N ARG A 351 95.72 -44.14 30.80
CA ARG A 351 94.48 -44.38 31.55
C ARG A 351 93.27 -44.29 30.63
N GLN A 352 93.28 -43.31 29.74
CA GLN A 352 92.26 -43.05 28.72
C GLN A 352 92.06 -44.20 27.72
N GLN A 353 93.02 -45.10 27.52
CA GLN A 353 92.83 -46.29 26.66
C GLN A 353 92.08 -47.44 27.35
N LEU A 354 92.43 -47.77 28.60
CA LEU A 354 91.72 -48.83 29.35
C LEU A 354 90.32 -48.34 29.78
N LEU A 355 90.23 -47.08 30.22
CA LEU A 355 88.96 -46.40 30.45
C LEU A 355 88.09 -46.48 29.19
N GLY A 356 88.62 -46.13 28.01
CA GLY A 356 87.90 -46.20 26.74
C GLY A 356 87.45 -47.61 26.32
N ALA A 357 88.07 -48.68 26.81
CA ALA A 357 87.64 -50.06 26.56
C ALA A 357 86.53 -50.51 27.53
N GLU A 358 86.64 -50.15 28.81
CA GLU A 358 85.59 -50.38 29.81
C GLU A 358 84.35 -49.52 29.52
N GLU A 359 84.53 -48.27 29.07
CA GLU A 359 83.48 -47.37 28.57
C GLU A 359 82.80 -47.94 27.32
N GLN A 360 83.53 -48.57 26.40
CA GLN A 360 82.92 -49.26 25.26
C GLN A 360 82.07 -50.45 25.70
N MET A 361 82.53 -51.26 26.66
CA MET A 361 81.81 -52.43 27.15
C MET A 361 80.55 -52.05 27.94
N HIS A 362 80.64 -51.08 28.86
CA HIS A 362 79.48 -50.50 29.54
C HIS A 362 78.54 -49.79 28.55
N GLY A 363 79.09 -49.10 27.55
CA GLY A 363 78.35 -48.45 26.47
C GLY A 363 77.55 -49.44 25.63
N MET A 364 78.09 -50.61 25.30
CA MET A 364 77.33 -51.65 24.61
C MET A 364 76.30 -52.31 25.53
N GLN A 365 76.61 -52.53 26.81
CA GLN A 365 75.64 -53.06 27.78
C GLN A 365 74.46 -52.10 27.97
N ASN A 366 74.72 -50.79 28.01
CA ASN A 366 73.68 -49.76 28.11
C ASN A 366 72.86 -49.69 26.82
N LYS A 367 73.49 -49.69 25.64
CA LYS A 367 72.77 -49.82 24.35
C LYS A 367 71.88 -51.06 24.27
N CYS A 368 72.30 -52.20 24.81
CA CYS A 368 71.43 -53.38 24.90
C CYS A 368 70.22 -53.16 25.83
N LYS A 369 70.35 -52.41 26.93
CA LYS A 369 69.22 -52.04 27.79
C LYS A 369 68.30 -51.03 27.10
N GLU A 370 68.87 -50.01 26.48
CA GLU A 370 68.18 -48.97 25.69
C GLU A 370 67.33 -49.63 24.60
N LEU A 371 67.93 -50.49 23.76
CA LEU A 371 67.22 -51.25 22.72
C LEU A 371 66.13 -52.20 23.28
N CYS A 372 66.30 -52.74 24.49
CA CYS A 372 65.25 -53.52 25.15
C CYS A 372 64.08 -52.65 25.64
N CYS A 373 64.35 -51.45 26.17
CA CYS A 373 63.32 -50.47 26.52
C CYS A 373 62.58 -49.99 25.27
N GLU A 374 63.28 -49.54 24.23
CA GLU A 374 62.71 -49.13 22.95
C GLU A 374 61.82 -50.24 22.35
N LEU A 375 62.26 -51.50 22.39
CA LEU A 375 61.46 -52.62 21.91
C LEU A 375 60.20 -52.85 22.75
N GLN A 376 60.25 -52.66 24.07
CA GLN A 376 59.10 -52.77 24.96
C GLN A 376 58.11 -51.60 24.76
N GLU A 377 58.61 -50.39 24.53
CA GLU A 377 57.83 -49.20 24.17
C GLU A 377 57.15 -49.38 22.82
N LEU A 378 57.87 -49.82 21.79
CA LEU A 378 57.31 -50.14 20.46
C LEU A 378 56.24 -51.25 20.53
N GLN A 379 56.41 -52.25 21.41
CA GLN A 379 55.36 -53.24 21.68
C GLN A 379 54.15 -52.66 22.44
N HIS A 380 54.34 -51.65 23.30
CA HIS A 380 53.23 -50.95 23.93
C HIS A 380 52.48 -50.06 22.93
N HIS A 381 53.19 -49.22 22.17
CA HIS A 381 52.62 -48.40 21.10
C HIS A 381 51.84 -49.23 20.07
N ARG A 382 52.34 -50.42 19.68
CA ARG A 382 51.58 -51.32 18.80
C ARG A 382 50.26 -51.77 19.42
N ARG A 383 50.26 -52.21 20.69
CA ARG A 383 49.02 -52.63 21.39
C ARG A 383 48.01 -51.49 21.49
N VAL A 384 48.45 -50.30 21.90
CA VAL A 384 47.61 -49.10 21.97
C VAL A 384 47.04 -48.75 20.59
N SER A 385 47.87 -48.72 19.55
CA SER A 385 47.44 -48.43 18.18
C SER A 385 46.45 -49.49 17.62
N GLU A 386 46.63 -50.77 17.94
CA GLU A 386 45.65 -51.81 17.59
C GLU A 386 44.34 -51.66 18.39
N GLU A 387 44.40 -51.26 19.66
CA GLU A 387 43.21 -51.02 20.50
C GLU A 387 42.43 -49.77 20.06
N GLU A 388 43.13 -48.71 19.65
CA GLU A 388 42.59 -47.53 18.99
C GLU A 388 41.99 -47.88 17.63
N GLN A 389 42.65 -48.69 16.80
CA GLN A 389 42.09 -49.16 15.52
C GLN A 389 40.80 -49.96 15.76
N ARG A 390 40.79 -50.88 16.75
CA ARG A 390 39.58 -51.61 17.18
C ARG A 390 38.51 -50.67 17.76
N ARG A 391 38.87 -49.51 18.32
CA ARG A 391 37.93 -48.48 18.81
C ARG A 391 37.31 -47.71 17.66
N LEU A 392 38.13 -47.14 16.78
CA LEU A 392 37.69 -46.41 15.60
C LEU A 392 36.81 -47.27 14.68
N GLN A 393 37.13 -48.57 14.54
CA GLN A 393 36.29 -49.51 13.78
C GLN A 393 34.92 -49.76 14.44
N ARG A 394 34.82 -49.71 15.77
CA ARG A 394 33.52 -49.76 16.49
C ARG A 394 32.75 -48.46 16.33
N GLU A 395 33.40 -47.31 16.52
CA GLU A 395 32.79 -45.99 16.36
C GLU A 395 32.28 -45.76 14.94
N LEU A 396 33.06 -46.16 13.92
CA LEU A 396 32.62 -46.15 12.51
C LEU A 396 31.39 -47.04 12.29
N LYS A 397 31.33 -48.23 12.90
CA LYS A 397 30.16 -49.13 12.79
C LYS A 397 28.94 -48.56 13.51
N CYS A 398 29.11 -47.88 14.64
CA CYS A 398 28.03 -47.14 15.31
C CYS A 398 27.50 -46.01 14.42
N ALA A 399 28.39 -45.16 13.89
CA ALA A 399 28.01 -44.08 12.98
C ALA A 399 27.32 -44.59 11.70
N GLN A 400 27.78 -45.71 11.12
CA GLN A 400 27.11 -46.36 9.98
C GLN A 400 25.69 -46.84 10.35
N ASN A 401 25.50 -47.45 11.52
CA ASN A 401 24.17 -47.86 12.00
C ASN A 401 23.27 -46.66 12.30
N GLU A 402 23.82 -45.55 12.80
CA GLU A 402 23.08 -44.30 13.05
C GLU A 402 22.67 -43.64 11.73
N VAL A 403 23.55 -43.54 10.74
CA VAL A 403 23.20 -43.07 9.38
C VAL A 403 22.12 -43.96 8.76
N LEU A 404 22.22 -45.28 8.87
CA LEU A 404 21.17 -46.21 8.42
C LEU A 404 19.85 -45.99 9.17
N ARG A 405 19.87 -45.70 10.48
CA ARG A 405 18.68 -45.32 11.25
C ARG A 405 18.08 -44.00 10.77
N PHE A 406 18.88 -42.97 10.48
CA PHE A 406 18.38 -41.71 9.92
C PHE A 406 17.85 -41.87 8.48
N GLN A 407 18.38 -42.81 7.70
CA GLN A 407 17.85 -43.16 6.37
C GLN A 407 16.55 -43.99 6.43
N THR A 408 16.33 -44.74 7.51
CA THR A 408 15.15 -45.60 7.70
C THR A 408 14.11 -45.05 8.70
N SER A 409 14.38 -43.91 9.33
CA SER A 409 13.45 -43.31 10.29
C SER A 409 12.23 -42.73 9.58
N HIS A 410 11.04 -43.05 10.07
CA HIS A 410 9.78 -42.48 9.58
C HIS A 410 9.82 -40.94 9.54
N VAL A 411 10.49 -40.31 10.51
CA VAL A 411 10.60 -38.84 10.62
C VAL A 411 11.31 -38.19 9.43
N THR A 412 12.37 -38.80 8.89
CA THR A 412 13.08 -38.22 7.72
C THR A 412 12.31 -38.41 6.42
N GLN A 413 11.58 -39.52 6.28
CA GLN A 413 10.64 -39.72 5.17
C GLN A 413 9.44 -38.76 5.27
N GLU A 414 8.87 -38.59 6.46
CA GLU A 414 7.78 -37.66 6.73
C GLU A 414 8.19 -36.20 6.48
N LEU A 415 9.41 -35.80 6.89
CA LEU A 415 9.97 -34.48 6.57
C LEU A 415 10.19 -34.30 5.07
N LEU A 416 10.58 -35.33 4.33
CA LEU A 416 10.66 -35.30 2.85
C LEU A 416 9.28 -35.15 2.20
N CYS A 417 8.26 -35.89 2.67
CA CYS A 417 6.89 -35.75 2.17
C CYS A 417 6.28 -34.38 2.52
N ARG A 418 6.53 -33.86 3.73
CA ARG A 418 6.16 -32.49 4.14
C ARG A 418 6.86 -31.46 3.24
N LEU A 419 8.16 -31.63 2.96
CA LEU A 419 8.91 -30.74 2.05
C LEU A 419 8.34 -30.77 0.62
N GLN A 420 8.04 -31.96 0.07
CA GLN A 420 7.41 -32.09 -1.23
C GLN A 420 6.01 -31.47 -1.28
N LYS A 421 5.18 -31.65 -0.24
CA LYS A 421 3.86 -30.99 -0.15
C LYS A 421 4.01 -29.47 -0.13
N LEU A 422 4.95 -28.95 0.66
CA LEU A 422 5.24 -27.51 0.74
C LEU A 422 5.77 -26.95 -0.59
N GLN A 423 6.59 -27.71 -1.30
CA GLN A 423 7.13 -27.35 -2.62
C GLN A 423 6.04 -27.33 -3.71
N LEU A 424 5.09 -28.28 -3.66
CA LEU A 424 3.92 -28.29 -4.55
C LEU A 424 2.95 -27.13 -4.22
N GLN A 425 2.71 -26.86 -2.93
CA GLN A 425 1.93 -25.69 -2.51
C GLN A 425 2.56 -24.38 -2.99
N TYR A 426 3.89 -24.23 -2.86
CA TYR A 426 4.61 -23.07 -3.39
C TYR A 426 4.47 -22.93 -4.92
N GLN A 427 4.51 -24.04 -5.67
CA GLN A 427 4.29 -24.03 -7.12
C GLN A 427 2.87 -23.60 -7.48
N ASN A 428 1.85 -24.13 -6.80
CA ASN A 428 0.46 -23.72 -7.00
C ASN A 428 0.25 -22.23 -6.68
N ILE A 429 0.75 -21.75 -5.54
CA ILE A 429 0.68 -20.32 -5.14
C ILE A 429 1.40 -19.42 -6.17
N THR A 430 2.50 -19.89 -6.74
CA THR A 430 3.22 -19.15 -7.81
C THR A 430 2.36 -19.07 -9.07
N CYS A 431 1.72 -20.17 -9.49
CA CYS A 431 0.85 -20.19 -10.67
C CYS A 431 -0.43 -19.35 -10.48
N GLU A 432 -1.09 -19.40 -9.32
CA GLU A 432 -2.23 -18.52 -9.05
C GLU A 432 -1.82 -17.05 -9.00
N LYS A 433 -0.63 -16.72 -8.46
CA LYS A 433 -0.07 -15.37 -8.50
C LYS A 433 0.16 -14.89 -9.94
N GLU A 434 0.66 -15.75 -10.83
CA GLU A 434 0.86 -15.42 -12.25
C GLU A 434 -0.48 -15.11 -12.93
N LYS A 435 -1.51 -15.95 -12.75
CA LYS A 435 -2.88 -15.66 -13.25
C LYS A 435 -3.46 -14.36 -12.69
N LEU A 436 -3.27 -14.10 -11.39
CA LEU A 436 -3.72 -12.86 -10.76
C LEU A 436 -2.97 -11.62 -11.30
N GLN A 437 -1.72 -11.77 -11.74
CA GLN A 437 -0.98 -10.72 -12.42
C GLN A 437 -1.48 -10.49 -13.85
N GLU A 438 -1.83 -11.54 -14.60
CA GLU A 438 -2.49 -11.43 -15.91
C GLU A 438 -3.84 -10.71 -15.81
N VAL A 439 -4.70 -11.13 -14.87
CA VAL A 439 -6.00 -10.47 -14.61
C VAL A 439 -5.82 -9.03 -14.14
N GLN A 440 -4.82 -8.74 -13.28
CA GLN A 440 -4.50 -7.36 -12.88
C GLN A 440 -4.04 -6.51 -14.07
N GLN A 441 -3.28 -7.09 -15.02
CA GLN A 441 -2.86 -6.37 -16.21
C GLN A 441 -4.06 -6.08 -17.15
N GLN A 442 -4.90 -7.07 -17.43
CA GLN A 442 -6.12 -6.87 -18.24
C GLN A 442 -7.00 -5.76 -17.65
N LEU A 443 -7.24 -5.78 -16.34
CA LEU A 443 -8.03 -4.74 -15.67
C LEU A 443 -7.40 -3.33 -15.79
N ARG A 444 -6.07 -3.20 -15.89
CA ARG A 444 -5.41 -1.90 -16.13
C ARG A 444 -5.57 -1.45 -17.58
N GLU A 445 -5.50 -2.36 -18.54
CA GLU A 445 -5.70 -2.08 -19.96
C GLU A 445 -7.17 -1.69 -20.24
N ASP A 446 -8.13 -2.38 -19.62
CA ASP A 446 -9.56 -2.05 -19.66
C ASP A 446 -9.84 -0.68 -19.04
N LEU A 447 -9.24 -0.37 -17.87
CA LEU A 447 -9.38 0.95 -17.24
C LEU A 447 -8.81 2.09 -18.10
N GLN A 448 -7.65 1.88 -18.74
CA GLN A 448 -7.07 2.87 -19.67
C GLN A 448 -7.96 3.07 -20.91
N TYR A 449 -8.57 2.00 -21.43
CA TYR A 449 -9.55 2.09 -22.51
C TYR A 449 -10.77 2.91 -22.11
N TYR A 450 -11.36 2.64 -20.94
CA TYR A 450 -12.52 3.40 -20.45
C TYR A 450 -12.18 4.86 -20.11
N GLU A 451 -10.98 5.15 -19.58
CA GLU A 451 -10.53 6.53 -19.34
C GLU A 451 -10.38 7.32 -20.65
N ALA A 452 -9.81 6.70 -21.69
CA ALA A 452 -9.70 7.31 -23.02
C ALA A 452 -11.07 7.54 -23.67
N GLU A 453 -12.00 6.59 -23.57
CA GLU A 453 -13.37 6.73 -24.09
C GLU A 453 -14.16 7.81 -23.32
N VAL A 454 -14.02 7.89 -21.99
CA VAL A 454 -14.58 8.97 -21.17
C VAL A 454 -14.00 10.33 -21.59
N GLN A 455 -12.72 10.43 -21.91
CA GLN A 455 -12.15 11.68 -22.43
C GLN A 455 -12.71 12.04 -23.82
N ARG A 456 -12.80 11.06 -24.73
CA ARG A 456 -13.42 11.24 -26.06
C ARG A 456 -14.88 11.73 -25.96
N LEU A 457 -15.63 11.29 -24.96
CA LEU A 457 -16.98 11.73 -24.68
C LEU A 457 -17.03 13.16 -24.09
N LYS A 458 -16.10 13.55 -23.21
CA LYS A 458 -15.98 14.95 -22.74
C LYS A 458 -15.68 15.91 -23.89
N ASP A 459 -14.73 15.55 -24.77
CA ASP A 459 -14.35 16.38 -25.93
C ASP A 459 -15.54 16.55 -26.89
N MET A 460 -16.33 15.49 -27.09
CA MET A 460 -17.58 15.54 -27.83
C MET A 460 -18.61 16.48 -27.18
N VAL A 461 -18.82 16.40 -25.87
CA VAL A 461 -19.73 17.30 -25.13
C VAL A 461 -19.28 18.76 -25.23
N ALA A 462 -17.98 19.04 -25.13
CA ALA A 462 -17.44 20.38 -25.32
C ALA A 462 -17.71 20.93 -26.74
N SER A 463 -17.57 20.11 -27.77
CA SER A 463 -17.91 20.50 -29.16
C SER A 463 -19.41 20.79 -29.36
N PHE A 464 -20.29 20.05 -28.67
CA PHE A 464 -21.72 20.35 -28.67
C PHE A 464 -22.05 21.64 -27.91
N GLN A 465 -21.39 21.90 -26.78
CA GLN A 465 -21.56 23.15 -26.04
C GLN A 465 -21.14 24.36 -26.88
N GLU A 466 -19.97 24.32 -27.53
CA GLU A 466 -19.49 25.38 -28.42
C GLU A 466 -20.47 25.61 -29.60
N SER A 467 -21.08 24.52 -30.12
CA SER A 467 -22.11 24.61 -31.15
C SER A 467 -23.42 25.23 -30.63
N CYS A 468 -23.82 24.94 -29.40
CA CYS A 468 -24.97 25.57 -28.75
C CYS A 468 -24.74 27.06 -28.47
N GLU A 469 -23.55 27.44 -28.01
CA GLU A 469 -23.18 28.85 -27.76
C GLU A 469 -23.25 29.65 -29.08
N LYS A 470 -22.62 29.16 -30.15
CA LYS A 470 -22.74 29.74 -31.52
C LYS A 470 -24.18 29.81 -32.02
N ASN A 471 -25.02 28.84 -31.68
CA ASN A 471 -26.45 28.85 -32.02
C ASN A 471 -27.22 29.93 -31.25
N THR A 472 -26.93 30.13 -29.96
CA THR A 472 -27.52 31.23 -29.18
C THR A 472 -27.08 32.60 -29.69
N GLU A 473 -25.81 32.77 -30.08
CA GLU A 473 -25.31 34.02 -30.68
C GLU A 473 -25.99 34.32 -32.02
N MET A 474 -26.15 33.31 -32.89
CA MET A 474 -26.90 33.45 -34.14
C MET A 474 -28.36 33.87 -33.88
N HIS A 475 -28.98 33.34 -32.82
CA HIS A 475 -30.33 33.72 -32.42
C HIS A 475 -30.42 35.16 -31.87
N THR A 476 -29.44 35.66 -31.10
CA THR A 476 -29.43 37.07 -30.66
C THR A 476 -29.19 38.02 -31.82
N GLN A 477 -28.22 37.73 -32.71
CA GLN A 477 -27.98 38.53 -33.93
C GLN A 477 -29.23 38.59 -34.83
N LEU A 478 -29.95 37.47 -34.99
CA LEU A 478 -31.21 37.42 -35.75
C LEU A 478 -32.33 38.24 -35.07
N GLN A 479 -32.38 38.25 -33.73
CA GLN A 479 -33.33 39.05 -32.96
C GLN A 479 -33.04 40.55 -33.08
N GLU A 480 -31.77 40.97 -33.02
CA GLU A 480 -31.34 42.35 -33.23
C GLU A 480 -31.66 42.83 -34.66
N MET A 481 -31.31 42.04 -35.67
CA MET A 481 -31.66 42.32 -37.08
C MET A 481 -33.18 42.49 -37.27
N LYS A 482 -33.97 41.64 -36.61
CA LYS A 482 -35.45 41.73 -36.60
C LYS A 482 -35.94 43.00 -35.89
N GLN A 483 -35.31 43.45 -34.81
CA GLN A 483 -35.65 44.71 -34.14
C GLN A 483 -35.32 45.91 -35.03
N LEU A 484 -34.10 45.99 -35.59
CA LEU A 484 -33.68 47.06 -36.50
C LEU A 484 -34.62 47.18 -37.72
N TYR A 485 -35.04 46.06 -38.29
CA TYR A 485 -36.03 46.04 -39.37
C TYR A 485 -37.39 46.64 -38.94
N GLN A 486 -37.89 46.32 -37.74
CA GLN A 486 -39.15 46.90 -37.24
C GLN A 486 -39.03 48.40 -36.92
N THR A 487 -37.88 48.85 -36.43
CA THR A 487 -37.61 50.29 -36.22
C THR A 487 -37.59 51.03 -37.55
N SER A 488 -36.80 50.57 -38.54
CA SER A 488 -36.73 51.18 -39.87
C SER A 488 -38.08 51.18 -40.60
N LYS A 489 -38.91 50.14 -40.40
CA LYS A 489 -40.29 50.10 -40.89
C LYS A 489 -41.16 51.21 -40.25
N HIS A 490 -41.08 51.41 -38.93
CA HIS A 490 -41.81 52.50 -38.26
C HIS A 490 -41.32 53.88 -38.69
N GLU A 491 -40.01 54.08 -38.87
CA GLU A 491 -39.43 55.32 -39.39
C GLU A 491 -39.95 55.64 -40.80
N LEU A 492 -40.04 54.63 -41.68
CA LEU A 492 -40.61 54.80 -43.02
C LEU A 492 -42.13 55.10 -42.99
N GLU A 493 -42.86 54.55 -42.03
CA GLU A 493 -44.28 54.85 -41.81
C GLU A 493 -44.50 56.26 -41.24
N GLN A 494 -43.62 56.73 -40.35
CA GLN A 494 -43.59 58.11 -39.86
C GLN A 494 -43.22 59.10 -40.99
N GLN A 495 -42.23 58.78 -41.83
CA GLN A 495 -41.87 59.60 -42.99
C GLN A 495 -43.03 59.76 -43.96
N LYS A 496 -43.77 58.68 -44.26
CA LYS A 496 -44.98 58.75 -45.09
C LYS A 496 -46.01 59.71 -44.49
N HIS A 497 -46.34 59.57 -43.21
CA HIS A 497 -47.27 60.49 -42.53
C HIS A 497 -46.79 61.95 -42.58
N MET A 498 -45.48 62.21 -42.49
CA MET A 498 -44.92 63.56 -42.64
C MET A 498 -45.06 64.11 -44.06
N TYR A 499 -44.90 63.28 -45.10
CA TYR A 499 -45.15 63.66 -46.48
C TYR A 499 -46.65 63.89 -46.76
N ASP A 500 -47.51 63.00 -46.27
CA ASP A 500 -48.97 63.10 -46.42
C ASP A 500 -49.51 64.38 -45.74
N GLN A 501 -48.94 64.77 -44.59
CA GLN A 501 -49.24 66.04 -43.91
C GLN A 501 -48.75 67.24 -44.74
N LEU A 502 -47.51 67.20 -45.23
CA LEU A 502 -46.94 68.30 -46.01
C LEU A 502 -47.67 68.50 -47.35
N GLU A 503 -48.21 67.45 -47.97
CA GLU A 503 -49.05 67.56 -49.16
C GLU A 503 -50.40 68.22 -48.85
N GLN A 504 -51.03 67.89 -47.71
CA GLN A 504 -52.24 68.58 -47.23
C GLN A 504 -51.97 70.07 -46.97
N ASP A 505 -50.88 70.39 -46.27
CA ASP A 505 -50.49 71.77 -45.97
C ASP A 505 -50.16 72.56 -47.25
N PHE A 506 -49.50 71.92 -48.23
CA PHE A 506 -49.25 72.51 -49.56
C PHE A 506 -50.54 72.77 -50.34
N LEU A 507 -51.53 71.86 -50.29
CA LEU A 507 -52.84 72.05 -50.92
C LEU A 507 -53.60 73.22 -50.28
N LEU A 508 -53.55 73.36 -48.94
CA LEU A 508 -54.08 74.52 -48.21
C LEU A 508 -53.39 75.81 -48.64
N CYS A 509 -52.05 75.86 -48.65
CA CYS A 509 -51.28 77.02 -49.09
C CYS A 509 -51.59 77.40 -50.55
N GLN A 510 -51.82 76.42 -51.43
CA GLN A 510 -52.21 76.66 -52.82
C GLN A 510 -53.65 77.22 -52.91
N GLN A 511 -54.56 76.82 -52.02
CA GLN A 511 -55.91 77.37 -51.93
C GLN A 511 -55.90 78.82 -51.39
N GLU A 512 -55.08 79.12 -50.38
CA GLU A 512 -54.87 80.48 -49.87
C GLU A 512 -54.23 81.39 -50.92
N LEU A 513 -53.20 80.93 -51.62
CA LEU A 513 -52.58 81.70 -52.72
C LEU A 513 -53.56 81.97 -53.87
N LYS A 514 -54.50 81.07 -54.16
CA LYS A 514 -55.58 81.33 -55.12
C LYS A 514 -56.50 82.45 -54.63
N GLN A 515 -56.89 82.43 -53.35
CA GLN A 515 -57.71 83.49 -52.75
C GLN A 515 -56.98 84.84 -52.73
N LEU A 516 -55.72 84.89 -52.27
CA LEU A 516 -54.93 86.12 -52.26
C LEU A 516 -54.75 86.70 -53.68
N LYS A 517 -54.48 85.84 -54.68
CA LYS A 517 -54.32 86.25 -56.08
C LYS A 517 -55.60 86.81 -56.71
N THR A 518 -56.78 86.48 -56.18
CA THR A 518 -58.06 87.10 -56.61
C THR A 518 -58.36 88.45 -55.95
N THR A 519 -57.57 88.92 -54.97
CA THR A 519 -58.06 89.92 -54.00
C THR A 519 -57.31 91.26 -53.94
N GLN A 520 -56.13 91.46 -54.54
CA GLN A 520 -55.46 92.78 -54.45
C GLN A 520 -54.51 93.20 -55.60
N PRO A 521 -54.51 94.50 -56.02
CA PRO A 521 -53.50 95.09 -56.91
C PRO A 521 -52.78 96.36 -56.36
N ILE A 522 -51.43 96.41 -56.50
CA ILE A 522 -50.61 97.64 -56.76
C ILE A 522 -50.51 98.68 -55.58
N PRO A 523 -49.48 99.57 -55.43
CA PRO A 523 -48.20 99.83 -56.16
C PRO A 523 -46.89 99.73 -55.31
N GLU A 524 -45.74 100.10 -55.92
CA GLU A 524 -44.40 100.29 -55.30
C GLU A 524 -44.16 101.73 -54.75
N ASP A 525 -43.11 101.92 -53.92
CA ASP A 525 -42.47 103.23 -53.61
C ASP A 525 -40.92 103.11 -53.52
N LYS A 526 -40.15 104.21 -53.65
CA LYS A 526 -38.68 104.21 -53.91
C LYS A 526 -37.85 105.33 -53.25
N GLY A 527 -36.88 104.96 -52.40
CA GLY A 527 -35.70 105.79 -52.03
C GLY A 527 -35.11 105.50 -50.63
N LYS A 528 -33.92 105.98 -50.22
CA LYS A 528 -32.72 106.52 -50.93
C LYS A 528 -31.54 106.71 -49.92
N CYS A 529 -30.27 106.64 -50.36
CA CYS A 529 -29.02 107.05 -49.64
C CYS A 529 -28.57 106.20 -48.41
N ALA A 530 -27.29 106.17 -47.95
CA ALA A 530 -25.98 106.38 -48.60
C ALA A 530 -24.76 105.89 -47.72
N ASN A 531 -23.69 105.40 -48.37
CA ASN A 531 -22.22 105.36 -48.02
C ASN A 531 -21.72 105.77 -46.60
N LYS A 532 -20.69 105.18 -45.95
CA LYS A 532 -19.41 104.47 -46.31
C LYS A 532 -18.75 103.94 -44.98
N PRO A 533 -17.60 103.21 -44.91
CA PRO A 533 -16.82 102.42 -45.89
C PRO A 533 -16.39 100.98 -45.41
N SER A 534 -15.70 100.25 -46.33
CA SER A 534 -14.93 98.97 -46.27
C SER A 534 -14.13 98.62 -44.99
N PRO A 535 -13.86 97.32 -44.66
CA PRO A 535 -13.00 96.40 -45.46
C PRO A 535 -13.55 94.97 -45.73
N ALA A 536 -12.77 94.14 -46.44
CA ALA A 536 -13.15 92.82 -46.98
C ALA A 536 -12.50 91.63 -46.25
N PRO A 537 -12.99 90.39 -46.50
CA PRO A 537 -12.11 89.21 -46.47
C PRO A 537 -12.36 88.14 -47.55
N ASN A 538 -11.25 87.70 -48.17
CA ASN A 538 -10.85 86.30 -48.44
C ASN A 538 -11.58 85.41 -49.51
N PRO A 539 -10.87 84.39 -50.06
CA PRO A 539 -11.29 83.58 -51.22
C PRO A 539 -12.06 82.29 -50.81
N PRO A 540 -12.50 81.40 -51.72
CA PRO A 540 -13.60 80.48 -51.43
C PRO A 540 -13.20 79.30 -50.53
N ILE A 541 -14.09 78.98 -49.60
CA ILE A 541 -13.97 77.82 -48.70
C ILE A 541 -14.35 76.57 -49.50
N PHE A 542 -13.39 75.69 -49.77
CA PHE A 542 -13.69 74.34 -50.27
C PHE A 542 -14.48 73.56 -49.22
N SER A 543 -15.58 72.94 -49.62
CA SER A 543 -16.50 72.29 -48.70
C SER A 543 -15.93 70.97 -48.15
N LEU A 544 -15.93 70.83 -46.81
CA LEU A 544 -15.37 69.66 -46.11
C LEU A 544 -15.88 68.28 -46.60
N PRO A 545 -17.14 68.08 -47.05
CA PRO A 545 -17.61 66.78 -47.52
C PRO A 545 -16.79 66.18 -48.68
N LEU A 546 -16.21 67.02 -49.54
CA LEU A 546 -15.47 66.58 -50.72
C LEU A 546 -14.11 65.97 -50.35
N VAL A 547 -13.44 66.49 -49.32
CA VAL A 547 -12.18 65.92 -48.81
C VAL A 547 -12.44 64.58 -48.12
N GLY A 548 -13.52 64.49 -47.32
CA GLY A 548 -13.92 63.24 -46.66
C GLY A 548 -14.21 62.10 -47.65
N LEU A 549 -14.94 62.38 -48.74
CA LEU A 549 -15.22 61.41 -49.80
C LEU A 549 -13.94 60.88 -50.48
N VAL A 550 -12.95 61.74 -50.73
CA VAL A 550 -11.66 61.34 -51.32
C VAL A 550 -10.85 60.47 -50.35
N VAL A 551 -10.84 60.78 -49.05
CA VAL A 551 -10.13 59.95 -48.05
C VAL A 551 -10.79 58.58 -47.89
N ILE A 552 -12.12 58.51 -47.80
CA ILE A 552 -12.86 57.24 -47.66
C ILE A 552 -12.65 56.34 -48.89
N SER A 553 -12.72 56.91 -50.10
CA SER A 553 -12.49 56.13 -51.33
C SER A 553 -11.05 55.67 -51.49
N ALA A 554 -10.05 56.45 -51.04
CA ALA A 554 -8.65 56.01 -50.99
C ALA A 554 -8.44 54.86 -49.99
N LEU A 555 -9.01 54.94 -48.79
CA LEU A 555 -8.89 53.89 -47.76
C LEU A 555 -9.53 52.57 -48.22
N LEU A 556 -10.71 52.62 -48.86
CA LEU A 556 -11.35 51.46 -49.45
C LEU A 556 -10.50 50.83 -50.57
N TRP A 557 -9.82 51.66 -51.38
CA TRP A 557 -8.94 51.16 -52.44
C TRP A 557 -7.70 50.46 -51.89
N CYS A 558 -7.09 50.99 -50.83
CA CYS A 558 -5.98 50.34 -50.13
C CYS A 558 -6.40 48.99 -49.53
N TRP A 559 -7.52 48.96 -48.79
CA TRP A 559 -8.02 47.73 -48.17
C TRP A 559 -8.42 46.65 -49.20
N TRP A 560 -8.99 47.04 -50.33
CA TRP A 560 -9.32 46.11 -51.41
C TRP A 560 -8.07 45.56 -52.11
N ALA A 561 -7.02 46.36 -52.28
CA ALA A 561 -5.73 45.90 -52.82
C ALA A 561 -4.98 44.95 -51.88
N GLU A 562 -5.06 45.16 -50.56
CA GLU A 562 -4.37 44.34 -49.55
C GLU A 562 -5.11 43.02 -49.23
N THR A 563 -6.39 42.91 -49.61
CA THR A 563 -7.21 41.68 -49.51
C THR A 563 -7.30 40.88 -50.81
N SER A 564 -6.60 41.30 -51.88
CA SER A 564 -6.64 40.66 -53.21
C SER A 564 -5.26 40.24 -53.76
N SER A 565 -4.26 40.13 -52.89
CA SER A 565 -2.91 39.60 -53.19
C SER A 565 -2.62 38.25 -52.50
#